data_AF-A0A1I7XHB4-F1
#
_entry.id   AF-A0A1I7XHB4-F1
#
_cell.length_a   1.000
_cell.length_b   1.000
_cell.length_c   1.000
_cell.angle_alpha   90.00
_cell.angle_beta   90.00
_cell.angle_gamma   90.00
#
_symmetry.space_group_name_H-M   'P 1'
#
loop_
_entity.id
_entity.type
_entity.pdbx_description
1 polymer ?
#
loop_
_entity_poly.entity_id
_entity_poly.type
_entity_poly.pdbx_seq_one_letter_code
_entity_poly.pdbx_strand_id
1 'polypeptide(L)'
;MVSEATNKIGERLSLDLGPNIKTWTRTRGGANEFIMYCGPTEKNIRCTQFVMENGSVATPNSYAQVAENGTLIIDPFLASDVGEYFSPDEMERVSRLANEFF
;
A
#
# COMPACT_ATOMS: atom_id res chain seq x y z
N MET A 1 4.06 -3.10 -15.67
CA MET A 1 2.73 -3.75 -15.71
C MET A 1 2.04 -3.37 -14.42
N VAL A 2 0.93 -2.66 -14.48
CA VAL A 2 0.02 -2.54 -13.33
C VAL A 2 -0.78 -3.83 -13.34
N SER A 3 -0.73 -4.61 -12.26
CA SER A 3 -1.58 -5.78 -12.10
C SER A 3 -2.94 -5.32 -11.55
N GLU A 4 -4.02 -5.63 -12.25
CA GLU A 4 -5.37 -5.28 -11.83
C GLU A 4 -5.93 -6.39 -10.94
N ALA A 5 -6.14 -6.09 -9.65
CA ALA A 5 -6.78 -7.01 -8.72
C ALA A 5 -8.25 -6.57 -8.53
N THR A 6 -9.19 -7.46 -8.82
CA THR A 6 -10.61 -7.24 -8.49
C THR A 6 -10.91 -7.89 -7.14
N ASN A 7 -11.49 -7.12 -6.22
CA ASN A 7 -11.90 -7.62 -4.91
C ASN A 7 -13.35 -7.21 -4.62
N LYS A 8 -14.10 -8.08 -3.95
CA LYS A 8 -15.51 -7.85 -3.65
C LYS A 8 -15.64 -7.03 -2.38
N ILE A 9 -16.54 -6.04 -2.40
CA ILE A 9 -16.85 -5.24 -1.21
C ILE A 9 -17.31 -6.17 -0.07
N GLY A 10 -16.73 -5.96 1.11
CA GLY A 10 -16.97 -6.74 2.32
C GLY A 10 -16.01 -7.91 2.52
N GLU A 11 -15.22 -8.29 1.51
CA GLU A 11 -14.22 -9.35 1.63
C GLU A 11 -12.85 -8.80 2.07
N ARG A 12 -11.96 -9.71 2.47
CA ARG A 12 -10.58 -9.36 2.81
C ARG A 12 -9.76 -9.14 1.54
N LEU A 13 -9.09 -8.00 1.47
CA LEU A 13 -8.04 -7.73 0.49
C LEU A 13 -6.66 -8.04 1.10
N SER A 14 -5.78 -8.65 0.31
CA SER A 14 -4.38 -8.86 0.67
C SER A 14 -3.51 -8.58 -0.55
N LEU A 15 -2.66 -7.57 -0.46
CA LEU A 15 -1.74 -7.15 -1.51
C LEU A 15 -0.31 -7.43 -1.09
N ASP A 16 0.46 -8.05 -1.98
CA ASP A 16 1.84 -8.47 -1.74
C ASP A 16 2.71 -8.08 -2.94
N LEU A 17 3.70 -7.21 -2.69
CA LEU A 17 4.70 -6.79 -3.70
C LEU A 17 6.06 -7.49 -3.46
N GLY A 18 6.11 -8.47 -2.56
CA GLY A 18 7.31 -9.18 -2.17
C GLY A 18 7.91 -8.68 -0.85
N PRO A 19 9.09 -9.20 -0.50
CA PRO A 19 9.72 -8.89 0.79
C PRO A 19 10.25 -7.45 0.83
N ASN A 20 10.48 -6.96 2.05
CA ASN A 20 11.05 -5.63 2.36
C ASN A 20 10.11 -4.43 2.15
N ILE A 21 8.83 -4.68 1.88
CA ILE A 21 7.82 -3.63 1.88
C ILE A 21 7.48 -3.26 3.33
N LYS A 22 7.65 -1.99 3.69
CA LYS A 22 7.26 -1.46 5.01
C LYS A 22 6.18 -0.42 4.89
N THR A 23 6.13 0.30 3.79
CA THR A 23 5.22 1.41 3.53
C THR A 23 4.38 1.09 2.33
N TRP A 24 3.07 1.31 2.46
CA TRP A 24 2.13 1.28 1.36
C TRP A 24 1.57 2.66 1.14
N THR A 25 1.53 3.05 -0.13
CA THR A 25 0.86 4.27 -0.58
C THR A 25 -0.32 3.87 -1.45
N ARG A 26 -1.43 4.60 -1.33
CA ARG A 26 -2.52 4.53 -2.29
C ARG A 26 -2.89 5.90 -2.83
N THR A 27 -3.29 5.93 -4.08
CA THR A 27 -3.91 7.11 -4.71
C THR A 27 -5.41 6.90 -4.77
N ARG A 28 -6.16 7.78 -4.12
CA ARG A 28 -7.64 7.78 -4.14
C ARG A 28 -8.15 9.21 -4.22
N GLY A 29 -9.09 9.48 -5.13
CA GLY A 29 -9.66 10.82 -5.30
C GLY A 29 -8.63 11.89 -5.66
N GLY A 30 -7.49 11.49 -6.25
CA GLY A 30 -6.38 12.38 -6.60
C GLY A 30 -5.42 12.73 -5.47
N ALA A 31 -5.59 12.14 -4.28
CA ALA A 31 -4.69 12.32 -3.15
C ALA A 31 -3.92 11.05 -2.82
N ASN A 32 -2.67 11.22 -2.38
CA ASN A 32 -1.84 10.14 -1.86
C ASN A 32 -2.06 9.99 -0.36
N GLU A 33 -2.26 8.74 0.05
CA GLU A 33 -2.43 8.33 1.43
C GLU A 33 -1.44 7.21 1.74
N PHE A 34 -0.87 7.18 2.93
CA PHE A 34 0.13 6.17 3.32
C PHE A 34 -0.20 5.47 4.63
N ILE A 35 0.19 4.21 4.70
CA ILE A 35 0.17 3.35 5.89
C ILE A 35 1.48 2.59 5.94
N MET A 36 1.95 2.22 7.13
CA MET A 36 3.19 1.44 7.25
C MET A 36 3.11 0.36 8.32
N TYR A 37 3.99 -0.62 8.19
CA TYR A 37 4.25 -1.59 9.23
C TYR A 37 4.86 -0.88 10.42
N CYS A 38 4.33 -1.21 11.58
CA CYS A 38 4.85 -0.78 12.87
C CYS A 38 5.16 -2.01 13.70
N GLY A 39 6.28 -1.94 14.44
CA GLY A 39 6.64 -3.00 15.38
C GLY A 39 5.59 -3.15 16.50
N PRO A 40 5.64 -4.25 17.27
CA PRO A 40 4.60 -4.60 18.26
C PRO A 40 4.41 -3.57 19.38
N THR A 41 5.38 -2.67 19.58
CA THR A 41 5.34 -1.62 20.61
C THR A 41 5.03 -0.22 20.07
N GLU A 42 5.03 -0.03 18.75
CA GLU A 42 4.78 1.29 18.14
C GLU A 42 3.27 1.54 18.00
N LYS A 43 2.81 2.70 18.47
CA LYS A 43 1.38 3.08 18.54
C LYS A 43 1.05 4.28 17.66
N ASN A 44 1.81 4.49 16.59
CA ASN A 44 1.56 5.59 15.68
C ASN A 44 0.24 5.35 14.91
N ILE A 45 -0.47 6.41 14.55
CA ILE A 45 -1.72 6.30 13.80
C ILE A 45 -1.52 5.68 12.41
N ARG A 46 -0.35 5.92 11.79
CA ARG A 46 0.08 5.33 10.51
C ARG A 46 0.27 3.81 10.53
N CYS A 47 0.17 3.18 11.71
CA CYS A 47 0.26 1.73 11.88
C CYS A 47 -1.06 1.01 11.57
N THR A 48 -2.19 1.71 11.69
CA THR A 48 -3.53 1.13 11.60
C THR A 48 -4.47 1.93 10.70
N GLN A 49 -4.03 3.09 10.22
CA GLN A 49 -4.81 3.96 9.37
C GLN A 49 -3.95 4.57 8.28
N PHE A 50 -4.57 4.77 7.12
CA PHE A 50 -4.03 5.64 6.09
C PHE A 50 -4.03 7.08 6.58
N VAL A 51 -2.92 7.77 6.32
CA VAL A 51 -2.73 9.19 6.64
C VAL A 51 -2.32 9.96 5.39
N MET A 52 -2.67 11.23 5.36
CA MET A 52 -2.30 12.19 4.32
C MET A 52 -0.89 12.73 4.58
N GLU A 53 -0.28 13.43 3.61
CA GLU A 53 1.06 14.05 3.76
C GLU A 53 1.18 14.99 4.96
N ASN A 54 0.09 15.65 5.33
CA ASN A 54 0.04 16.53 6.50
C ASN A 54 -0.08 15.77 7.84
N GLY A 55 -0.06 14.43 7.83
CA GLY A 55 -0.18 13.57 9.00
C GLY A 55 -1.61 13.36 9.54
N SER A 56 -2.61 13.97 8.91
CA SER A 56 -4.03 13.74 9.27
C SER A 56 -4.53 12.40 8.74
N VAL A 57 -5.51 11.81 9.43
CA VAL A 57 -6.15 10.56 9.01
C VAL A 57 -6.90 10.77 7.70
N ALA A 58 -6.71 9.86 6.75
CA ALA A 58 -7.45 9.83 5.51
C ALA A 58 -8.93 9.49 5.76
N THR A 59 -9.84 10.26 5.15
CA THR A 59 -11.28 10.04 5.28
C THR A 59 -11.92 9.76 3.91
N PRO A 60 -12.80 8.76 3.78
CA PRO A 60 -13.23 7.79 4.80
C PRO A 60 -12.10 6.85 5.25
N ASN A 61 -12.19 6.41 6.52
CA ASN A 61 -11.25 5.48 7.13
C ASN A 61 -11.32 4.10 6.46
N SER A 62 -10.22 3.34 6.59
CA SER A 62 -10.09 1.96 6.13
C SER A 62 -9.72 1.05 7.29
N TYR A 63 -10.12 -0.22 7.22
CA TYR A 63 -9.71 -1.24 8.18
C TYR A 63 -8.43 -1.92 7.68
N ALA A 64 -7.31 -1.19 7.76
CA ALA A 64 -6.08 -1.57 7.10
C ALA A 64 -4.92 -1.79 8.08
N GLN A 65 -4.02 -2.72 7.74
CA GLN A 65 -2.75 -2.92 8.43
C GLN A 65 -1.71 -3.45 7.44
N VAL A 66 -0.44 -3.15 7.70
CA VAL A 66 0.68 -3.79 7.00
C VAL A 66 1.24 -4.86 7.92
N ALA A 67 1.33 -6.10 7.43
CA ALA A 67 1.92 -7.20 8.17
C ALA A 67 3.47 -7.13 8.16
N GLU A 68 4.13 -7.86 9.07
CA GLU A 68 5.59 -7.86 9.19
C GLU A 68 6.31 -8.31 7.92
N ASN A 69 5.68 -9.18 7.13
CA ASN A 69 6.20 -9.62 5.83
C ASN A 69 6.02 -8.60 4.69
N GLY A 70 5.37 -7.47 4.97
CA GLY A 70 5.11 -6.39 4.01
C GLY A 70 3.77 -6.47 3.28
N THR A 71 2.95 -7.50 3.53
CA THR A 71 1.61 -7.61 2.93
C THR A 71 0.68 -6.52 3.50
N LEU A 72 0.02 -5.76 2.62
CA LEU A 72 -1.09 -4.88 3.02
C LEU A 72 -2.37 -5.72 3.13
N ILE A 73 -3.04 -5.62 4.27
CA ILE A 73 -4.31 -6.28 4.54
C ILE A 73 -5.37 -5.20 4.75
N ILE A 74 -6.50 -5.31 4.05
CA ILE A 74 -7.70 -4.50 4.30
C ILE A 74 -8.86 -5.45 4.56
N ASP A 75 -9.48 -5.34 5.74
CA ASP A 75 -10.51 -6.28 6.18
C ASP A 75 -11.53 -5.62 7.12
N PRO A 76 -12.76 -5.31 6.65
CA PRO A 76 -13.27 -5.56 5.30
C PRO A 76 -12.78 -4.52 4.27
N PHE A 77 -12.69 -4.94 3.00
CA PHE A 77 -12.51 -4.05 1.85
C PHE A 77 -13.80 -3.28 1.55
N LEU A 78 -13.75 -1.96 1.55
CA LEU A 78 -14.90 -1.08 1.33
C LEU A 78 -14.89 -0.46 -0.06
N ALA A 79 -16.04 0.05 -0.53
CA ALA A 79 -16.10 0.80 -1.78
C ALA A 79 -15.18 2.03 -1.79
N SER A 80 -14.98 2.64 -0.62
CA SER A 80 -14.05 3.74 -0.45
C SER A 80 -12.58 3.31 -0.55
N ASP A 81 -12.25 2.02 -0.51
CA ASP A 81 -10.86 1.57 -0.62
C ASP A 81 -10.40 1.39 -2.07
N VAL A 82 -11.29 1.58 -3.05
CA VAL A 82 -10.91 1.55 -4.46
C VAL A 82 -9.90 2.67 -4.78
N GLY A 83 -8.77 2.27 -5.35
CA GLY A 83 -7.68 3.18 -5.71
C GLY A 83 -6.50 2.41 -6.28
N GLU A 84 -5.44 3.14 -6.61
CA GLU A 84 -4.17 2.57 -7.05
C GLU A 84 -3.26 2.37 -5.84
N TYR A 85 -2.63 1.21 -5.72
CA TYR A 85 -1.76 0.86 -4.59
C TYR A 85 -0.34 0.61 -5.08
N PHE A 86 0.64 1.14 -4.36
CA PHE A 86 2.06 1.00 -4.66
C PHE A 86 2.89 1.11 -3.38
N SER A 87 4.18 0.79 -3.44
CA SER A 87 5.09 1.00 -2.32
C SER A 87 6.30 1.82 -2.75
N PRO A 88 6.69 2.85 -1.99
CA PRO A 88 7.96 3.54 -2.22
C PRO A 88 9.18 2.67 -1.88
N ASP A 89 8.99 1.52 -1.23
CA ASP A 89 10.06 0.59 -0.86
C ASP A 89 10.38 -0.40 -1.99
N GLU A 90 9.59 -0.43 -3.07
CA GLU A 90 9.97 -1.18 -4.27
C GLU A 90 11.31 -0.64 -4.79
N MET A 91 12.34 -1.49 -4.84
CA MET A 91 13.62 -1.10 -5.44
C MET A 91 13.39 -0.64 -6.89
N GLU A 92 14.01 0.48 -7.28
CA GLU A 92 14.07 0.88 -8.68
C GLU A 92 14.53 -0.32 -9.52
N ARG A 93 13.71 -0.71 -10.50
CA ARG A 93 14.07 -1.74 -11.46
C ARG A 93 15.21 -1.21 -12.31
N VAL A 94 16.45 -1.51 -11.94
CA VAL A 94 17.63 -1.21 -12.77
C VAL A 94 17.61 -2.17 -13.97
N SER A 95 17.04 -1.73 -15.08
CA SER A 95 17.15 -2.45 -16.36
C SER A 95 18.47 -2.11 -17.03
N ARG A 96 19.38 -3.09 -17.16
CA ARG A 96 20.52 -2.98 -18.07
C ARG A 96 20.07 -3.42 -19.47
N LEU A 97 19.96 -2.48 -20.40
CA LEU A 97 19.78 -2.80 -21.81
C LEU A 97 21.16 -3.18 -22.38
N ALA A 98 21.26 -4.34 -23.02
CA ALA A 98 22.43 -4.65 -23.83
C ALA A 98 22.35 -3.82 -25.12
N ASN A 99 23.34 -2.96 -25.36
CA ASN A 99 23.54 -2.37 -26.67
C ASN A 99 24.15 -3.44 -27.57
N GLU A 100 23.30 -4.14 -28.34
CA GLU A 100 23.77 -4.91 -29.48
C GLU A 100 23.99 -3.95 -30.67
N PHE A 101 25.13 -3.29 -30.68
CA PHE A 101 25.69 -2.77 -31.94
C PHE A 101 26.73 -3.79 -32.41
N PHE A 102 26.34 -4.61 -33.41
CA PHE A 102 27.26 -5.41 -34.22
C PHE A 102 28.01 -4.51 -35.21
#